data_AF-A0A7J8I5N0-F1
#
_entry.id   AF-A0A7J8I5N0-F1
#
_cell.length_a   1.000
_cell.length_b   1.000
_cell.length_c   1.000
_cell.angle_alpha   90.00
_cell.angle_beta   90.00
_cell.angle_gamma   90.00
#
_symmetry.space_group_name_H-M   'P 1'
#
loop_
_entity.id
_entity.type
_entity.pdbx_description
1 polymer ?
#
loop_
_entity_poly.entity_id
_entity_poly.type
_entity_poly.pdbx_seq_one_letter_code
_entity_poly.pdbx_strand_id
1 'polypeptide(L)'
;MAVFTLIEEVMFYYSHRLLHHPIFYKKIHKKHHEWTAPIGVTSLYAHPIEHVVSNMLPAMVGPIVMGSHLSSITVWFSLSLIVTTISHCGYHLPFLPSPEFHDFHHLKFNQCYGVLGVLDHLHGTDTMFKQTKAYERHILLLGFTPLSESIPEPPKME
;
A
#
# COMPACT_ATOMS: atom_id res chain seq x y z
N MET A 1 3.08 15.79 9.92
CA MET A 1 2.83 14.35 9.68
C MET A 1 1.38 14.05 9.38
N ALA A 2 0.42 14.28 10.28
CA ALA A 2 -1.00 14.01 10.00
C ALA A 2 -1.51 14.64 8.68
N VAL A 3 -1.24 15.93 8.46
CA VAL A 3 -1.62 16.60 7.20
C VAL A 3 -0.95 15.96 5.98
N PHE A 4 0.30 15.49 6.10
CA PHE A 4 1.02 14.87 4.99
C PHE A 4 0.37 13.54 4.62
N THR A 5 0.09 12.71 5.63
CA THR A 5 -0.58 11.42 5.49
C THR A 5 -1.97 11.55 4.90
N LEU A 6 -2.76 12.56 5.29
CA LEU A 6 -4.08 12.79 4.70
C LEU A 6 -4.00 13.23 3.22
N ILE A 7 -3.04 14.09 2.88
CA ILE A 7 -2.82 14.51 1.49
C ILE A 7 -2.33 13.33 0.65
N GLU A 8 -1.39 12.54 1.17
CA GLU A 8 -0.89 11.33 0.51
C GLU A 8 -2.02 10.33 0.26
N GLU A 9 -2.84 10.01 1.26
CA GLU A 9 -3.99 9.10 1.11
C GLU A 9 -4.91 9.54 -0.03
N VAL A 10 -5.27 10.84 -0.07
CA VAL A 10 -6.14 11.36 -1.14
C VAL A 10 -5.48 11.27 -2.49
N MET A 11 -4.26 11.79 -2.63
CA MET A 11 -3.59 11.85 -3.92
C MET A 11 -3.25 10.46 -4.45
N PHE A 12 -2.68 9.60 -3.60
CA PHE A 12 -2.31 8.24 -3.94
C PHE A 12 -3.53 7.42 -4.37
N TYR A 13 -4.62 7.43 -3.58
CA TYR A 13 -5.81 6.66 -3.90
C TYR A 13 -6.35 6.96 -5.30
N TYR A 14 -6.55 8.25 -5.62
CA TYR A 14 -7.13 8.62 -6.91
C TYR A 14 -6.16 8.44 -8.07
N SER A 15 -4.87 8.75 -7.90
CA SER A 15 -3.89 8.54 -8.97
C SER A 15 -3.68 7.06 -9.24
N HIS A 16 -3.58 6.25 -8.19
CA HIS A 16 -3.43 4.81 -8.29
C HIS A 16 -4.65 4.15 -8.93
N ARG A 17 -5.86 4.49 -8.48
CA ARG A 17 -7.11 4.01 -9.10
C ARG A 17 -7.24 4.42 -10.56
N LEU A 18 -6.81 5.64 -10.92
CA LEU A 18 -6.76 6.09 -12.31
C LEU A 18 -5.78 5.27 -13.15
N LEU A 19 -4.60 4.96 -12.62
CA LEU A 19 -3.59 4.14 -13.30
C LEU A 19 -4.07 2.70 -13.57
N HIS A 20 -5.02 2.20 -12.79
CA HIS A 20 -5.71 0.92 -13.05
C HIS A 20 -6.77 0.98 -14.15
N HIS A 21 -7.12 2.16 -14.66
CA HIS A 21 -7.99 2.26 -15.82
C HIS A 21 -7.33 1.55 -17.03
N PRO A 22 -8.06 0.77 -17.86
CA PRO A 22 -7.46 -0.12 -18.87
C PRO A 22 -6.47 0.52 -19.84
N ILE A 23 -6.65 1.81 -20.14
CA ILE A 23 -5.76 2.59 -21.01
C ILE A 23 -4.39 2.82 -20.36
N PHE A 24 -4.38 3.21 -19.08
CA PHE A 24 -3.17 3.53 -18.33
C PHE A 24 -2.52 2.26 -17.78
N TYR A 25 -3.32 1.28 -17.35
CA TYR A 25 -2.82 0.03 -16.78
C TYR A 25 -1.87 -0.67 -17.75
N LYS A 26 -2.34 -0.92 -18.98
CA LYS A 26 -1.55 -1.65 -19.99
C LYS A 26 -0.22 -0.99 -20.34
N LYS A 27 -0.13 0.35 -20.23
CA LYS A 27 1.02 1.14 -20.69
C LYS A 27 1.96 1.52 -19.56
N ILE A 28 1.44 1.69 -18.34
CA ILE A 28 2.15 2.31 -17.22
C ILE A 28 2.18 1.33 -16.05
N HIS A 29 1.01 1.02 -15.50
CA HIS A 29 0.92 0.36 -14.19
C HIS A 29 1.14 -1.16 -14.21
N LYS A 30 0.95 -1.80 -15.37
CA LYS A 30 1.19 -3.24 -15.54
C LYS A 30 2.61 -3.64 -15.16
N LYS A 31 3.60 -2.73 -15.32
CA LYS A 31 4.99 -2.98 -14.93
C LYS A 31 5.12 -3.19 -13.41
N HIS A 32 4.43 -2.37 -12.61
CA HIS A 32 4.44 -2.53 -11.16
C HIS A 32 3.80 -3.86 -10.73
N HIS A 33 2.71 -4.23 -11.41
CA HIS A 33 1.98 -5.49 -11.23
C HIS A 33 2.63 -6.71 -11.90
N GLU A 34 3.90 -6.62 -12.31
CA GLU A 34 4.63 -7.75 -12.88
C GLU A 34 4.83 -8.86 -11.85
N TRP A 35 4.96 -8.51 -10.56
CA TRP A 35 5.03 -9.47 -9.45
C TRP A 35 3.74 -9.46 -8.64
N THR A 36 2.92 -10.49 -8.85
CA THR A 36 1.70 -10.72 -8.05
C THR A 36 1.98 -11.09 -6.60
N ALA A 37 3.21 -11.51 -6.29
CA ALA A 37 3.74 -11.72 -4.95
C ALA A 37 5.00 -10.85 -4.82
N PRO A 38 4.85 -9.56 -4.47
CA PRO A 38 5.96 -8.64 -4.43
C PRO A 38 6.94 -8.99 -3.30
N ILE A 39 8.15 -8.43 -3.42
CA ILE A 39 9.15 -8.41 -2.34
C ILE A 39 9.57 -6.97 -2.08
N GLY A 40 10.08 -6.65 -0.90
CA GLY A 40 10.34 -5.27 -0.50
C GLY A 40 11.21 -4.48 -1.50
N VAL A 41 12.16 -5.14 -2.17
CA VAL A 41 13.04 -4.53 -3.18
C VAL A 41 12.28 -4.10 -4.44
N THR A 42 11.19 -4.78 -4.80
CA THR A 42 10.38 -4.43 -5.99
C THR A 42 9.38 -3.31 -5.71
N SER A 43 9.29 -2.80 -4.48
CA SER A 43 8.36 -1.71 -4.10
C SER A 43 8.55 -0.42 -4.90
N LEU A 44 9.76 -0.16 -5.41
CA LEU A 44 10.07 0.98 -6.27
C LEU A 44 10.16 0.61 -7.76
N TYR A 45 9.95 -0.66 -8.13
CA TYR A 45 9.89 -1.05 -9.52
C TYR A 45 8.55 -0.63 -10.11
N ALA A 46 8.59 0.49 -10.82
CA ALA A 46 7.43 1.07 -11.47
C ALA A 46 7.83 1.69 -12.82
N HIS A 47 6.83 2.05 -13.60
CA HIS A 47 7.04 2.92 -14.75
C HIS A 47 7.39 4.35 -14.27
N PRO A 48 8.31 5.10 -14.92
CA PRO A 48 8.69 6.44 -14.45
C PRO A 48 7.52 7.41 -14.24
N ILE A 49 6.52 7.37 -15.13
CA ILE A 49 5.30 8.19 -15.00
C ILE A 49 4.52 7.83 -13.73
N GLU A 50 4.34 6.55 -13.43
CA GLU A 50 3.70 6.11 -12.20
C GLU A 50 4.51 6.52 -10.98
N HIS A 51 5.84 6.34 -11.03
CA HIS A 51 6.70 6.73 -9.93
C HIS A 51 6.56 8.22 -9.61
N VAL A 52 6.50 9.10 -10.62
CA VAL A 52 6.28 10.53 -10.40
C VAL A 52 4.86 10.81 -9.89
N VAL A 53 3.85 10.29 -10.61
CA VAL A 53 2.44 10.69 -10.41
C VAL A 53 1.82 10.08 -9.16
N SER A 54 2.07 8.79 -8.90
CA SER A 54 1.49 8.06 -7.78
C SER A 54 2.43 7.88 -6.61
N ASN A 55 3.76 7.93 -6.76
CA ASN A 55 4.65 7.71 -5.60
C ASN A 55 5.25 9.03 -5.10
N MET A 56 5.91 9.80 -5.96
CA MET A 56 6.60 11.02 -5.55
C MET A 56 5.64 12.17 -5.22
N LEU A 57 4.70 12.50 -6.11
CA LEU A 57 3.81 13.65 -5.89
C LEU A 57 2.96 13.51 -4.61
N PRO A 58 2.29 12.38 -4.32
CA PRO A 58 1.53 12.23 -3.08
C PRO A 58 2.37 12.43 -1.82
N ALA A 59 3.59 11.89 -1.79
CA ALA A 59 4.51 12.07 -0.66
C ALA A 59 5.08 13.49 -0.55
N MET A 60 5.21 14.23 -1.66
CA MET A 60 5.82 15.57 -1.69
C MET A 60 4.85 16.71 -1.37
N VAL A 61 3.60 16.62 -1.81
CA VAL A 61 2.67 17.77 -1.75
C VAL A 61 2.38 18.19 -0.30
N GLY A 62 2.20 17.24 0.62
CA GLY A 62 1.92 17.55 2.01
C GLY A 62 2.97 18.44 2.67
N PRO A 63 4.25 18.04 2.68
CA PRO A 63 5.32 18.88 3.22
C PRO A 63 5.48 20.23 2.53
N ILE A 64 5.28 20.30 1.20
CA ILE A 64 5.36 21.55 0.41
C ILE A 64 4.26 22.53 0.82
N VAL A 65 3.00 22.06 0.84
CA VAL A 65 1.84 22.88 1.23
C VAL A 65 1.99 23.43 2.64
N MET A 66 2.59 22.65 3.53
CA MET A 66 2.82 23.04 4.92
C MET A 66 4.09 23.88 5.14
N GLY A 67 4.91 24.14 4.10
CA GLY A 67 6.15 24.90 4.23
C GLY A 67 7.13 24.28 5.24
N SER A 68 7.25 22.95 5.23
CA SER A 68 7.83 22.20 6.35
C SER A 68 9.36 22.31 6.42
N HIS A 69 9.91 22.27 7.64
CA HIS A 69 11.35 22.23 7.87
C HIS A 69 11.98 20.93 7.33
N LEU A 70 13.25 21.00 6.90
CA LEU A 70 13.98 19.86 6.31
C LEU A 70 13.97 18.62 7.21
N SER A 71 14.11 18.78 8.53
CA SER A 71 14.06 17.64 9.46
C SER A 71 12.73 16.89 9.42
N SER A 72 11.61 17.61 9.31
CA SER A 72 10.28 16.99 9.18
C SER A 72 10.14 16.29 7.83
N ILE A 73 10.64 16.91 6.76
CA ILE A 73 10.65 16.32 5.42
C ILE A 73 11.45 15.01 5.41
N THR A 74 12.65 15.00 6.00
CA THR A 74 13.50 13.81 6.06
C THR A 74 12.83 12.68 6.83
N VAL A 75 12.29 12.95 8.03
CA VAL A 75 11.56 11.94 8.81
C VAL A 75 10.37 11.39 8.04
N TRP A 76 9.62 12.26 7.35
CA TRP A 76 8.48 11.86 6.53
C TRP A 76 8.87 10.90 5.41
N PHE A 77 9.88 11.25 4.60
CA PHE A 77 10.32 10.38 3.51
C PHE A 77 10.91 9.06 4.01
N SER A 78 11.66 9.07 5.12
CA SER A 78 12.16 7.84 5.73
C SER A 78 11.01 6.91 6.14
N LEU A 79 9.99 7.45 6.82
CA LEU A 79 8.82 6.66 7.21
C LEU A 79 8.04 6.15 6.00
N SER A 80 7.82 7.00 5.00
CA SER A 80 7.09 6.63 3.77
C SER A 80 7.79 5.49 3.02
N LEU A 81 9.12 5.57 2.87
CA LEU A 81 9.89 4.51 2.22
C LEU A 81 9.88 3.20 3.02
N ILE A 82 9.95 3.28 4.35
CA ILE A 82 9.85 2.10 5.23
C ILE A 82 8.48 1.45 5.06
N VAL A 83 7.39 2.22 5.16
CA VAL A 83 6.01 1.71 5.02
C VAL A 83 5.78 1.11 3.63
N THR A 84 6.24 1.78 2.56
CA THR A 84 6.16 1.26 1.19
C THR A 84 6.91 -0.06 1.04
N THR A 85 8.12 -0.16 1.61
CA THR A 85 8.91 -1.41 1.57
C THR A 85 8.21 -2.54 2.31
N ILE A 86 7.68 -2.27 3.52
CA ILE A 86 7.01 -3.26 4.35
C ILE A 86 5.71 -3.74 3.69
N SER A 87 4.96 -2.83 3.08
CA SER A 87 3.70 -3.17 2.40
C SER A 87 3.89 -4.10 1.20
N HIS A 88 5.13 -4.30 0.73
CA HIS A 88 5.47 -5.19 -0.38
C HIS A 88 6.34 -6.37 0.05
N CYS A 89 6.74 -6.49 1.32
CA CYS A 89 7.72 -7.49 1.70
C CYS A 89 7.13 -8.87 1.94
N GLY A 90 5.80 -8.98 2.08
CA GLY A 90 5.10 -10.22 2.40
C GLY A 90 5.32 -10.71 3.85
N TYR A 91 6.01 -9.93 4.69
CA TYR A 91 6.29 -10.27 6.08
C TYR A 91 5.53 -9.37 7.05
N HIS A 92 4.90 -9.99 8.05
CA HIS A 92 4.42 -9.30 9.23
C HIS A 92 5.58 -9.05 10.18
N LEU A 93 6.04 -7.80 10.27
CA LEU A 93 7.12 -7.41 11.17
C LEU A 93 6.56 -6.80 12.45
N PRO A 94 7.16 -7.08 13.63
CA PRO A 94 6.68 -6.52 14.88
C PRO A 94 6.64 -4.98 14.86
N PHE A 95 5.55 -4.41 15.38
CA PHE A 95 5.34 -2.95 15.50
C PHE A 95 5.21 -2.18 14.18
N LEU A 96 5.07 -2.89 13.06
CA LEU A 96 4.99 -2.31 11.72
C LEU A 96 3.65 -2.66 11.03
N PRO A 97 3.21 -1.87 10.05
CA PRO A 97 1.99 -2.15 9.30
C PRO A 97 2.00 -3.51 8.61
N SER A 98 0.83 -4.12 8.47
CA SER A 98 0.66 -5.39 7.76
C SER A 98 0.70 -5.19 6.23
N PRO A 99 1.35 -6.10 5.48
CA PRO A 99 1.37 -6.05 4.01
C PRO A 99 0.06 -6.53 3.35
N GLU A 100 -0.83 -7.20 4.09
CA GLU A 100 -1.99 -7.94 3.56
C GLU A 100 -2.90 -7.10 2.65
N PHE A 101 -3.09 -5.81 2.96
CA PHE A 101 -3.92 -4.91 2.17
C PHE A 101 -3.37 -4.71 0.76
N HIS A 102 -2.06 -4.49 0.64
CA HIS A 102 -1.40 -4.25 -0.62
C HIS A 102 -1.07 -5.56 -1.37
N ASP A 103 -0.76 -6.64 -0.65
CA ASP A 103 -0.66 -7.97 -1.25
C ASP A 103 -1.99 -8.39 -1.89
N PHE A 104 -3.12 -8.11 -1.23
CA PHE A 104 -4.44 -8.35 -1.82
C PHE A 104 -4.70 -7.49 -3.05
N HIS A 105 -4.18 -6.26 -3.07
CA HIS A 105 -4.23 -5.39 -4.24
C HIS A 105 -3.49 -6.01 -5.44
N HIS A 106 -2.25 -6.49 -5.27
CA HIS A 106 -1.49 -7.19 -6.32
C HIS A 106 -2.16 -8.49 -6.78
N LEU A 107 -2.94 -9.14 -5.92
CA LEU A 107 -3.69 -10.34 -6.27
C LEU A 107 -4.96 -10.05 -7.10
N LYS A 108 -5.70 -8.99 -6.76
CA LYS A 108 -7.04 -8.70 -7.34
C LYS A 108 -7.05 -7.58 -8.36
N PHE A 109 -6.06 -6.68 -8.34
CA PHE A 109 -5.88 -5.51 -9.20
C PHE A 109 -6.98 -4.43 -9.12
N ASN A 110 -8.17 -4.76 -8.60
CA ASN A 110 -9.32 -3.86 -8.58
C ASN A 110 -9.88 -3.59 -7.17
N GLN A 111 -9.06 -3.81 -6.14
CA GLN A 111 -9.39 -3.61 -4.73
C GLN A 111 -8.18 -2.96 -4.03
N CYS A 112 -8.39 -2.30 -2.89
CA CYS A 112 -7.34 -1.83 -1.99
C CYS A 112 -6.32 -0.87 -2.64
N TYR A 113 -6.77 0.29 -3.13
CA TYR A 113 -5.93 1.26 -3.84
C TYR A 113 -5.18 2.26 -2.94
N GLY A 114 -5.68 2.52 -1.73
CA GLY A 114 -5.19 3.55 -0.84
C GLY A 114 -3.97 3.13 -0.02
N VAL A 115 -3.43 4.08 0.74
CA VAL A 115 -2.31 3.86 1.66
C VAL A 115 -2.84 3.43 3.03
N LEU A 116 -3.88 4.12 3.52
CA LEU A 116 -4.53 3.87 4.81
C LEU A 116 -5.77 2.98 4.67
N GLY A 117 -6.33 2.88 3.46
CA GLY A 117 -7.60 2.20 3.20
C GLY A 117 -8.86 2.99 3.60
N VAL A 118 -8.72 4.24 4.04
CA VAL A 118 -9.86 5.10 4.42
C VAL A 118 -10.70 5.40 3.17
N LEU A 119 -10.05 5.78 2.08
CA LEU A 119 -10.77 6.04 0.83
C LEU A 119 -11.27 4.75 0.19
N ASP A 120 -10.60 3.61 0.39
CA ASP A 120 -11.14 2.33 -0.06
C ASP A 120 -12.43 1.98 0.64
N HIS A 121 -12.49 2.17 1.96
CA HIS A 121 -13.71 1.94 2.70
C HIS A 121 -14.85 2.86 2.23
N LEU A 122 -14.57 4.15 2.04
CA LEU A 122 -15.56 5.14 1.60
C LEU A 122 -16.08 4.85 0.18
N HIS A 123 -15.25 4.34 -0.71
CA HIS A 123 -15.62 4.00 -2.09
C HIS A 123 -16.04 2.54 -2.28
N GLY A 124 -15.98 1.72 -1.23
CA GLY A 124 -16.27 0.29 -1.30
C GLY A 124 -15.25 -0.52 -2.11
N THR A 125 -14.01 -0.04 -2.25
CA THR A 125 -12.94 -0.77 -2.96
C THR A 125 -12.15 -1.72 -2.05
N ASP A 126 -12.58 -1.94 -0.80
CA ASP A 126 -12.06 -2.96 0.12
C ASP A 126 -13.09 -4.04 0.51
N THR A 127 -14.25 -4.07 -0.14
CA THR A 127 -15.35 -4.96 0.28
C THR A 127 -14.99 -6.44 0.16
N MET A 128 -14.26 -6.82 -0.90
CA MET A 128 -13.83 -8.21 -1.05
C MET A 128 -12.73 -8.55 -0.06
N PHE A 129 -11.81 -7.62 0.18
CA PHE A 129 -10.72 -7.81 1.13
C PHE A 129 -11.25 -8.13 2.52
N LYS A 130 -12.24 -7.38 3.00
CA LYS A 130 -12.90 -7.57 4.30
C LYS A 130 -13.56 -8.94 4.49
N GLN A 131 -13.79 -9.68 3.42
CA GLN A 131 -14.36 -11.03 3.45
C GLN A 131 -13.30 -12.14 3.46
N THR A 132 -12.01 -11.79 3.51
CA THR A 132 -10.90 -12.73 3.42
C THR A 132 -10.18 -12.93 4.75
N LYS A 133 -9.46 -14.06 4.86
CA LYS A 133 -8.51 -14.29 5.96
C LYS A 133 -7.36 -13.28 6.00
N ALA A 134 -6.97 -12.72 4.85
CA ALA A 134 -5.98 -11.66 4.77
C ALA A 134 -6.41 -10.42 5.57
N TYR A 135 -7.71 -10.08 5.57
CA TYR A 135 -8.23 -8.99 6.41
C TYR A 135 -8.18 -9.31 7.90
N GLU A 136 -8.46 -10.56 8.31
CA GLU A 136 -8.30 -10.96 9.71
C GLU A 136 -6.83 -10.86 10.17
N ARG A 137 -5.88 -11.11 9.26
CA ARG A 137 -4.44 -10.93 9.48
C ARG A 137 -3.95 -9.49 9.29
N HIS A 138 -4.79 -8.57 8.84
CA HIS A 138 -4.42 -7.18 8.62
C HIS A 138 -4.42 -6.40 9.95
N ILE A 139 -3.56 -6.82 10.85
CA ILE A 139 -3.37 -6.27 12.18
C ILE A 139 -1.87 -6.05 12.44
N LEU A 140 -1.57 -5.20 13.42
CA LEU A 140 -0.20 -4.93 13.82
C LEU A 140 0.30 -6.09 14.69
N LEU A 141 1.39 -6.72 14.25
CA LEU A 141 2.00 -7.84 14.99
C LEU A 141 2.71 -7.30 16.23
N LEU A 142 2.26 -7.71 17.42
CA LEU A 142 2.84 -7.28 18.71
C LEU A 142 3.78 -8.32 19.33
N GLY A 143 3.76 -9.57 18.82
CA GLY A 143 4.57 -10.68 19.32
C GLY A 143 5.54 -11.21 18.27
N PHE A 144 6.10 -12.39 18.55
CA PHE A 144 7.00 -13.09 17.62
C PHE A 144 6.35 -14.27 16.88
N THR A 145 5.13 -14.64 17.26
CA THR A 145 4.36 -15.68 16.56
C THR A 145 3.84 -15.12 15.24
N PRO A 146 4.17 -15.74 14.08
CA PRO A 146 3.65 -15.30 12.78
C PRO A 146 2.11 -15.30 12.74
N LEU A 147 1.51 -14.33 12.03
CA LEU A 147 0.04 -14.25 11.91
C LEU A 147 -0.57 -15.41 11.13
N SER A 148 0.20 -16.07 10.27
CA SER A 148 -0.21 -17.31 9.61
C SER A 148 -0.38 -18.49 10.58
N GLU A 149 0.29 -18.45 11.74
CA GLU A 149 0.16 -19.47 12.78
C GLU A 149 -0.92 -19.11 13.79
N SER A 150 -1.01 -17.84 14.20
CA SER A 150 -2.03 -17.40 15.15
C SER A 150 -3.43 -17.30 14.52
N ILE A 151 -3.51 -17.06 13.21
CA ILE A 151 -4.75 -17.03 12.42
C ILE A 151 -4.55 -17.95 11.21
N PRO A 152 -4.67 -19.28 11.37
CA PRO A 152 -4.36 -20.24 10.31
C PRO A 152 -5.41 -20.23 9.18
N GLU A 153 -4.99 -20.67 8.00
CA GLU A 153 -5.92 -20.97 6.90
C GLU A 153 -6.87 -22.11 7.31
N PRO A 154 -8.12 -22.13 6.82
CA PRO A 154 -8.96 -23.30 6.97
C PRO A 154 -8.30 -24.50 6.29
N PRO A 155 -8.48 -25.72 6.83
CA PRO A 155 -7.99 -26.92 6.19
C PRO A 155 -8.55 -27.03 4.77
N LYS A 156 -7.68 -27.31 3.79
CA LYS A 156 -8.12 -27.58 2.42
C LYS A 156 -9.08 -28.76 2.46
N MET A 157 -10.32 -28.57 2.02
CA MET A 157 -11.22 -29.68 1.73
C MET A 157 -10.65 -30.39 0.49
N GLU A 158 -10.15 -31.61 0.69
CA GLU A 158 -9.74 -32.52 -0.40
C GLU A 158 -10.95 -32.99 -1.22
#